data_AF-A0A1I8HYD6-F1
#
_entry.id   AF-A0A1I8HYD6-F1
#
_cell.length_a   1.000
_cell.length_b   1.000
_cell.length_c   1.000
_cell.angle_alpha   90.00
_cell.angle_beta   90.00
_cell.angle_gamma   90.00
#
_symmetry.space_group_name_H-M   'P 1'
#
loop_
_entity.id
_entity.type
_entity.pdbx_description
1 polymer ?
#
loop_
_entity_poly.entity_id
_entity_poly.type
_entity_poly.pdbx_seq_one_letter_code
_entity_poly.pdbx_strand_id
1 'polypeptide(L)'
;MRIVDYNACLLDGPDLRGALLDQERMLDDSVKSMKRVIDSFNRVRETGLSHSEALLAFGRAISELGAGSSDSTDAGKPSSSVGALKAEREMASFFVQLSQDLEYIEEARRRWLANSQRLFVDELNSQRAKIKAFLSDTRREYYEETRRFYHNQERALAKAAPQERDMDVERIEYFGRTYEYVKALQFRQAMNKSRFFEIIASLQSVWKCFYQECNDNLGDREQQMHHMNKSVMLFNSSVESAEKELDENKQQLLSSQLLPASLRTSSGQHEGYLLLAQKKLGIPTSWQRCYCTLTLESRHISLQPYSPANPAGSSAAAAPISGVVSSVTEDTSSGRKFTFEVATIEGRSLLLQAYSNSNFRAWVQALSGQRGSVSDEQLPGQADADRLIACLRALESRGLQEEGLYRVEGQNREVEELLQSFPSNLETVGERVLSTCIKRYLKRLPQPLLTFDFVEYLIN
;
A
#
# COMPACT_ATOMS: atom_id res chain seq x y z
N MET A 1 -46.40 3.67 -39.50
CA MET A 1 -46.55 2.46 -40.35
C MET A 1 -47.59 2.84 -41.37
N ARG A 2 -47.29 2.81 -42.68
CA ARG A 2 -48.32 3.11 -43.67
C ARG A 2 -49.25 1.89 -43.68
N ILE A 3 -50.42 2.01 -43.06
CA ILE A 3 -51.41 0.93 -43.05
C ILE A 3 -51.89 0.79 -44.49
N VAL A 4 -51.75 -0.40 -45.05
CA VAL A 4 -52.31 -0.72 -46.37
C VAL A 4 -53.82 -0.83 -46.20
N ASP A 5 -54.57 -0.02 -46.96
CA ASP A 5 -56.03 -0.12 -47.01
C ASP A 5 -56.43 -1.46 -47.63
N TYR A 6 -57.22 -2.23 -46.92
CA TYR A 6 -57.67 -3.55 -47.37
C TYR A 6 -58.58 -3.48 -48.60
N ASN A 7 -59.23 -2.35 -48.84
CA ASN A 7 -59.97 -2.14 -50.09
C ASN A 7 -59.04 -2.07 -51.31
N ALA A 8 -57.77 -1.68 -51.12
CA ALA A 8 -56.77 -1.71 -52.18
C ALA A 8 -56.39 -3.14 -52.60
N CYS A 9 -56.55 -4.13 -51.72
CA CYS A 9 -56.34 -5.55 -52.04
C CYS A 9 -57.33 -6.06 -53.10
N LEU A 10 -58.54 -5.49 -53.16
CA LEU A 10 -59.56 -5.86 -54.15
C LEU A 10 -59.19 -5.37 -55.56
N LEU A 11 -58.63 -4.15 -55.63
CA LEU A 11 -58.24 -3.52 -56.89
C LEU A 11 -56.87 -3.98 -57.38
N ASP A 12 -56.01 -4.43 -56.47
CA ASP A 12 -54.64 -4.86 -56.77
C ASP A 12 -53.83 -3.85 -57.61
N GLY A 13 -54.00 -2.56 -57.29
CA GLY A 13 -53.42 -1.46 -58.04
C GLY A 13 -51.92 -1.24 -57.81
N PRO A 14 -51.26 -0.41 -58.65
CA PRO A 14 -49.83 -0.11 -58.53
C PRO A 14 -49.46 0.51 -57.17
N ASP A 15 -50.35 1.27 -56.55
CA ASP A 15 -50.10 1.88 -55.23
C ASP A 15 -50.00 0.82 -54.12
N LEU A 16 -50.83 -0.22 -54.16
CA LEU A 16 -50.73 -1.36 -53.24
C LEU A 16 -49.38 -2.05 -53.42
N ARG A 17 -48.99 -2.31 -54.68
CA ARG A 17 -47.72 -2.97 -55.01
C ARG A 17 -46.51 -2.16 -54.54
N GLY A 18 -46.53 -0.85 -54.74
CA GLY A 18 -45.51 0.05 -54.21
C GLY A 18 -45.43 -0.01 -52.68
N ALA A 19 -46.58 0.03 -51.99
CA ALA A 19 -46.63 -0.05 -50.53
C ALA A 19 -46.11 -1.39 -49.97
N LEU A 20 -46.41 -2.51 -50.63
CA LEU A 20 -45.88 -3.82 -50.27
C LEU A 20 -44.35 -3.86 -50.39
N LEU A 21 -43.81 -3.45 -51.54
CA LEU A 21 -42.36 -3.41 -51.79
C LEU A 21 -41.64 -2.51 -50.79
N ASP A 22 -42.19 -1.34 -50.46
CA ASP A 22 -41.63 -0.45 -49.45
C ASP A 22 -41.61 -1.11 -48.06
N GLN A 23 -42.69 -1.78 -47.66
CA GLN A 23 -42.76 -2.49 -46.38
C GLN A 23 -41.80 -3.69 -46.32
N GLU A 24 -41.64 -4.43 -47.41
CA GLU A 24 -40.65 -5.50 -47.53
C GLU A 24 -39.22 -4.94 -47.41
N ARG A 25 -38.92 -3.84 -48.10
CA ARG A 25 -37.60 -3.17 -48.03
C ARG A 25 -37.29 -2.71 -46.62
N MET A 26 -38.28 -2.17 -45.90
CA MET A 26 -38.12 -1.79 -44.49
C MET A 26 -37.76 -2.98 -43.59
N LEU A 27 -38.28 -4.19 -43.86
CA LEU A 27 -37.90 -5.41 -43.13
C LEU A 27 -36.45 -5.80 -43.44
N ASP A 28 -36.05 -5.78 -44.71
CA ASP A 28 -34.67 -6.05 -45.13
C ASP A 28 -33.67 -5.08 -44.49
N ASP A 29 -34.00 -3.78 -44.48
CA ASP A 29 -33.16 -2.77 -43.85
C ASP A 29 -33.10 -2.92 -42.32
N SER A 30 -34.17 -3.42 -41.70
CA SER A 30 -34.16 -3.79 -40.28
C SER A 30 -33.17 -4.93 -40.00
N VAL A 31 -33.10 -5.96 -40.86
CA VAL A 31 -32.14 -7.07 -40.73
C VAL A 31 -30.69 -6.58 -40.81
N LYS A 32 -30.40 -5.65 -41.72
CA LYS A 32 -29.08 -5.00 -41.86
C LYS A 32 -28.75 -4.15 -40.63
N SER A 33 -29.73 -3.39 -40.14
CA SER A 33 -29.55 -2.51 -38.97
C SER A 33 -29.28 -3.31 -37.70
N MET A 34 -30.06 -4.37 -37.46
CA MET A 34 -29.81 -5.31 -36.36
C MET A 34 -28.43 -5.96 -36.45
N LYS A 35 -27.96 -6.31 -37.66
CA LYS A 35 -26.59 -6.81 -37.83
C LYS A 35 -25.54 -5.79 -37.39
N ARG A 36 -25.65 -4.54 -37.82
CA ARG A 36 -24.72 -3.47 -37.41
C ARG A 36 -24.71 -3.27 -35.89
N VAL A 37 -25.89 -3.34 -35.27
CA VAL A 37 -26.04 -3.25 -33.81
C VAL A 37 -25.33 -4.42 -33.10
N ILE A 38 -25.53 -5.66 -33.56
CA ILE A 38 -24.82 -6.85 -33.04
C ILE A 38 -23.31 -6.70 -33.22
N ASP A 39 -22.84 -6.36 -34.42
CA ASP A 39 -21.41 -6.23 -34.73
C ASP A 39 -20.78 -5.09 -33.89
N SER A 40 -21.54 -4.03 -33.58
CA SER A 40 -21.10 -2.97 -32.66
C SER A 40 -21.00 -3.46 -31.22
N PHE A 41 -21.99 -4.20 -30.73
CA PHE A 41 -21.97 -4.74 -29.37
C PHE A 41 -20.88 -5.79 -29.16
N ASN A 42 -20.62 -6.65 -30.16
CA ASN A 42 -19.54 -7.63 -30.10
C ASN A 42 -18.18 -6.95 -29.93
N ARG A 43 -17.95 -5.81 -30.59
CA ARG A 43 -16.74 -5.00 -30.39
C ARG A 43 -16.63 -4.44 -28.97
N VAL A 44 -17.74 -3.98 -28.39
CA VAL A 44 -17.79 -3.55 -26.97
C VAL A 44 -17.40 -4.70 -26.06
N ARG A 45 -17.94 -5.91 -26.29
CA ARG A 45 -17.61 -7.10 -25.50
C ARG A 45 -16.15 -7.49 -25.61
N GLU A 46 -15.59 -7.58 -26.82
CA GLU A 46 -14.19 -7.95 -27.05
C GLU A 46 -13.23 -6.96 -26.39
N THR A 47 -13.49 -5.67 -26.56
CA THR A 47 -12.70 -4.61 -25.91
C THR A 47 -12.84 -4.68 -24.39
N GLY A 48 -14.05 -4.95 -23.89
CA GLY A 48 -14.33 -5.12 -22.47
C GLY A 48 -13.55 -6.27 -21.85
N LEU A 49 -13.44 -7.41 -22.54
CA LEU A 49 -12.64 -8.55 -22.07
C LEU A 49 -11.15 -8.22 -21.98
N SER A 50 -10.60 -7.55 -22.99
CA SER A 50 -9.19 -7.11 -22.96
C SER A 50 -8.93 -6.10 -21.83
N HIS A 51 -9.88 -5.18 -21.60
CA HIS A 51 -9.81 -4.27 -20.45
C HIS A 51 -9.84 -5.02 -19.12
N SER A 52 -10.73 -6.01 -18.97
CA SER A 52 -10.79 -6.88 -17.77
C SER A 52 -9.46 -7.55 -17.49
N GLU A 53 -8.82 -8.15 -18.51
CA GLU A 53 -7.52 -8.81 -18.36
C GLU A 53 -6.43 -7.85 -17.87
N ALA A 54 -6.33 -6.66 -18.48
CA ALA A 54 -5.36 -5.65 -18.09
C ALA A 54 -5.59 -5.14 -16.65
N LEU A 55 -6.85 -4.93 -16.27
CA LEU A 55 -7.22 -4.44 -14.94
C LEU A 55 -6.92 -5.47 -13.84
N LEU A 56 -7.16 -6.76 -14.12
CA LEU A 56 -6.79 -7.85 -13.21
C LEU A 56 -5.26 -7.98 -13.04
N ALA A 57 -4.51 -7.86 -14.14
CA ALA A 57 -3.04 -7.88 -14.07
C ALA A 57 -2.50 -6.71 -13.23
N PHE A 58 -3.08 -5.53 -13.38
CA PHE A 58 -2.79 -4.36 -12.55
C PHE A 58 -3.11 -4.60 -11.07
N GLY A 59 -4.29 -5.17 -10.76
CA GLY A 59 -4.67 -5.51 -9.38
C GLY A 59 -3.68 -6.46 -8.72
N ARG A 60 -3.24 -7.52 -9.43
CA ARG A 60 -2.23 -8.46 -8.93
C ARG A 60 -0.90 -7.78 -8.62
N ALA A 61 -0.42 -6.91 -9.51
CA ALA A 61 0.81 -6.16 -9.28
C ALA A 61 0.72 -5.25 -8.03
N ILE A 62 -0.43 -4.63 -7.79
CA ILE A 62 -0.67 -3.87 -6.54
C ILE A 62 -0.65 -4.78 -5.32
N SER A 63 -1.31 -5.94 -5.39
CA SER A 63 -1.35 -6.90 -4.28
C SER A 63 0.05 -7.37 -3.87
N GLU A 64 0.93 -7.62 -4.85
CA GLU A 64 2.32 -8.00 -4.62
C GLU A 64 3.13 -6.92 -3.89
N LEU A 65 2.88 -5.63 -4.19
CA LEU A 65 3.50 -4.52 -3.46
C LEU A 65 3.11 -4.53 -1.97
N GLY A 66 1.84 -4.83 -1.64
CA GLY A 66 1.39 -4.94 -0.26
C GLY A 66 1.94 -6.15 0.48
N ALA A 67 2.02 -7.30 -0.19
CA ALA A 67 2.57 -8.52 0.42
C ALA A 67 4.04 -8.35 0.83
N GLY A 68 4.85 -7.69 -0.01
CA GLY A 68 6.27 -7.43 0.29
C GLY A 68 6.50 -6.53 1.51
N SER A 69 5.54 -5.67 1.86
CA SER A 69 5.63 -4.77 3.02
C SER A 69 5.29 -5.43 4.36
N SER A 70 4.65 -6.61 4.38
CA SER A 70 4.21 -7.26 5.62
C SER A 70 5.29 -8.13 6.30
N ASP A 71 6.38 -8.45 5.61
CA ASP A 71 7.42 -9.39 6.07
C ASP A 71 8.47 -8.77 7.01
N SER A 72 8.35 -7.50 7.39
CA SER A 72 9.26 -6.91 8.39
C SER A 72 8.95 -7.46 9.79
N THR A 73 9.79 -8.37 10.27
CA THR A 73 9.67 -9.06 11.57
C THR A 73 9.57 -8.11 12.78
N ASP A 74 8.63 -8.42 13.68
CA ASP A 74 8.21 -7.71 14.91
C ASP A 74 9.22 -7.81 16.09
N ALA A 75 10.36 -8.47 15.92
CA ALA A 75 11.22 -8.82 17.05
C ALA A 75 12.11 -7.66 17.50
N GLY A 76 11.65 -6.90 18.51
CA GLY A 76 12.53 -6.11 19.40
C GLY A 76 12.55 -4.58 19.21
N LYS A 77 11.57 -3.98 18.53
CA LYS A 77 11.53 -2.51 18.32
C LYS A 77 10.78 -1.76 19.45
N PRO A 78 11.20 -0.52 19.79
CA PRO A 78 10.63 0.27 20.90
C PRO A 78 9.13 0.55 20.74
N SER A 79 8.41 0.77 21.85
CA SER A 79 6.95 0.93 21.91
C SER A 79 6.38 2.05 21.03
N SER A 80 7.17 3.08 20.69
CA SER A 80 6.82 4.13 19.74
C SER A 80 6.62 3.61 18.30
N SER A 81 7.20 2.46 17.95
CA SER A 81 7.13 1.86 16.61
C SER A 81 5.92 0.95 16.39
N VAL A 82 5.22 0.54 17.45
CA VAL A 82 4.09 -0.41 17.36
C VAL A 82 2.91 0.18 16.59
N GLY A 83 2.63 1.47 16.79
CA GLY A 83 1.57 2.19 16.06
C GLY A 83 1.89 2.33 14.57
N ALA A 84 3.15 2.63 14.23
CA ALA A 84 3.61 2.74 12.84
C ALA A 84 3.60 1.41 12.11
N LEU A 85 4.08 0.34 12.75
CA LEU A 85 4.06 -1.02 12.19
C LEU A 85 2.63 -1.51 11.94
N LYS A 86 1.71 -1.22 12.87
CA LYS A 86 0.30 -1.52 12.68
C LYS A 86 -0.28 -0.72 11.50
N ALA A 87 0.02 0.58 11.42
CA ALA A 87 -0.41 1.41 10.31
C ALA A 87 0.15 0.91 8.96
N GLU A 88 1.41 0.50 8.92
CA GLU A 88 2.05 -0.08 7.73
C GLU A 88 1.37 -1.38 7.28
N ARG A 89 1.03 -2.28 8.22
CA ARG A 89 0.26 -3.50 7.93
C ARG A 89 -1.14 -3.20 7.40
N GLU A 90 -1.82 -2.21 7.98
CA GLU A 90 -3.14 -1.77 7.50
C GLU A 90 -3.05 -1.13 6.10
N MET A 91 -1.96 -0.40 5.82
CA MET A 91 -1.71 0.12 4.47
C MET A 91 -1.46 -1.00 3.46
N ALA A 92 -0.67 -2.00 3.84
CA ALA A 92 -0.39 -3.17 3.02
C ALA A 92 -1.64 -4.02 2.72
N SER A 93 -2.50 -4.23 3.73
CA SER A 93 -3.73 -5.03 3.55
C SER A 93 -4.74 -4.37 2.61
N PHE A 94 -4.76 -3.04 2.54
CA PHE A 94 -5.59 -2.32 1.57
C PHE A 94 -5.22 -2.61 0.12
N PHE A 95 -3.94 -2.80 -0.20
CA PHE A 95 -3.52 -3.17 -1.56
C PHE A 95 -4.07 -4.53 -1.98
N VAL A 96 -4.04 -5.50 -1.06
CA VAL A 96 -4.65 -6.82 -1.26
C VAL A 96 -6.16 -6.68 -1.45
N GLN A 97 -6.80 -5.85 -0.63
CA GLN A 97 -8.24 -5.63 -0.70
C GLN A 97 -8.67 -4.98 -2.03
N LEU A 98 -7.92 -3.97 -2.51
CA LEU A 98 -8.17 -3.33 -3.80
C LEU A 98 -8.09 -4.36 -4.94
N SER A 99 -7.10 -5.25 -4.92
CA SER A 99 -7.00 -6.32 -5.92
C SER A 99 -8.23 -7.24 -5.91
N GLN A 100 -8.70 -7.64 -4.74
CA GLN A 100 -9.90 -8.47 -4.60
C GLN A 100 -11.16 -7.76 -5.11
N ASP A 101 -11.23 -6.44 -4.95
CA ASP A 101 -12.37 -5.64 -5.42
C ASP A 101 -12.41 -5.55 -6.93
N LEU A 102 -11.24 -5.34 -7.55
CA LEU A 102 -11.09 -5.39 -9.00
C LEU A 102 -11.49 -6.77 -9.53
N GLU A 103 -11.06 -7.86 -8.88
CA GLU A 103 -11.46 -9.22 -9.23
C GLU A 103 -12.97 -9.42 -9.17
N TYR A 104 -13.62 -8.93 -8.11
CA TYR A 104 -15.06 -8.99 -7.96
C TYR A 104 -15.80 -8.23 -9.08
N ILE A 105 -15.40 -6.99 -9.36
CA ILE A 105 -15.99 -6.14 -10.41
C ILE A 105 -15.87 -6.84 -11.77
N GLU A 106 -14.71 -7.42 -12.08
CA GLU A 106 -14.48 -8.08 -13.37
C GLU A 106 -15.22 -9.42 -13.49
N GLU A 107 -15.38 -10.18 -12.41
CA GLU A 107 -16.22 -11.37 -12.40
C GLU A 107 -17.70 -11.03 -12.62
N ALA A 108 -18.19 -9.98 -11.94
CA ALA A 108 -19.53 -9.45 -12.20
C ALA A 108 -19.67 -9.04 -13.67
N ARG A 109 -18.73 -8.26 -14.21
CA ARG A 109 -18.74 -7.86 -15.62
C ARG A 109 -18.81 -9.05 -16.57
N ARG A 110 -18.01 -10.10 -16.33
CA ARG A 110 -18.04 -11.34 -17.14
C ARG A 110 -19.42 -12.01 -17.12
N ARG A 111 -20.06 -12.13 -15.95
CA ARG A 111 -21.45 -12.64 -15.83
C ARG A 111 -22.45 -11.80 -16.61
N TRP A 112 -22.38 -10.47 -16.50
CA TRP A 112 -23.31 -9.58 -17.18
C TRP A 112 -23.09 -9.49 -18.70
N LEU A 113 -21.85 -9.66 -19.18
CA LEU A 113 -21.55 -9.85 -20.61
C LEU A 113 -22.13 -11.16 -21.14
N ALA A 114 -22.04 -12.26 -20.36
CA ALA A 114 -22.67 -13.53 -20.72
C ALA A 114 -24.21 -13.43 -20.77
N ASN A 115 -24.82 -12.72 -19.80
CA ASN A 115 -26.25 -12.43 -19.84
C ASN A 115 -26.64 -11.60 -21.06
N SER A 116 -25.82 -10.63 -21.44
CA SER A 116 -26.04 -9.81 -22.65
C SER A 116 -25.97 -10.66 -23.93
N GLN A 117 -25.08 -11.65 -24.01
CA GLN A 117 -25.06 -12.56 -25.16
C GLN A 117 -26.42 -13.23 -25.38
N ARG A 118 -26.96 -13.82 -24.31
CA ARG A 118 -28.23 -14.57 -24.38
C ARG A 118 -29.45 -13.67 -24.58
N LEU A 119 -29.56 -12.59 -23.80
CA LEU A 119 -30.76 -11.74 -23.75
C LEU A 119 -30.81 -10.71 -24.88
N PHE A 120 -29.66 -10.39 -25.48
CA PHE A 120 -29.56 -9.40 -26.53
C PHE A 120 -29.07 -9.99 -27.85
N VAL A 121 -27.85 -10.53 -27.92
CA VAL A 121 -27.27 -10.96 -29.20
C VAL A 121 -28.05 -12.12 -29.82
N ASP A 122 -28.33 -13.17 -29.05
CA ASP A 122 -29.01 -14.36 -29.54
C ASP A 122 -30.46 -14.05 -29.93
N GLU A 123 -31.15 -13.25 -29.13
CA GLU A 123 -32.53 -12.86 -29.42
C GLU A 123 -32.60 -11.95 -30.66
N LEU A 124 -31.70 -10.97 -30.82
CA LEU A 124 -31.65 -10.13 -32.03
C LEU A 124 -31.33 -10.97 -33.28
N ASN A 125 -30.44 -11.97 -33.17
CA ASN A 125 -30.18 -12.92 -34.25
C ASN A 125 -31.39 -13.79 -34.59
N SER A 126 -32.12 -14.27 -33.58
CA SER A 126 -33.37 -15.01 -33.75
C SER A 126 -34.41 -14.16 -34.49
N GLN A 127 -34.55 -12.88 -34.14
CA GLN A 127 -35.44 -11.97 -34.87
C GLN A 127 -35.02 -11.74 -36.31
N ARG A 128 -33.72 -11.54 -36.57
CA ARG A 128 -33.19 -11.45 -37.94
C ARG A 128 -33.49 -12.70 -38.76
N ALA A 129 -33.36 -13.89 -38.18
CA ALA A 129 -33.67 -15.15 -38.84
C ALA A 129 -35.16 -15.26 -39.20
N LYS A 130 -36.06 -14.91 -38.27
CA LYS A 130 -37.51 -14.89 -38.52
C LYS A 130 -37.92 -13.96 -39.67
N ILE A 131 -37.30 -12.78 -39.76
CA ILE A 131 -37.58 -11.84 -40.86
C ILE A 131 -37.03 -12.37 -42.19
N LYS A 132 -35.81 -12.90 -42.20
CA LYS A 132 -35.23 -13.50 -43.40
C LYS A 132 -36.09 -14.65 -43.93
N ALA A 133 -36.54 -15.55 -43.06
CA ALA A 133 -37.42 -16.66 -43.42
C ALA A 133 -38.75 -16.15 -44.01
N PHE A 134 -39.35 -15.12 -43.41
CA PHE A 134 -40.56 -14.49 -43.95
C PHE A 134 -40.34 -13.91 -45.36
N LEU A 135 -39.23 -13.22 -45.59
CA LEU A 135 -38.88 -12.63 -46.88
C LEU A 135 -38.40 -13.68 -47.91
N SER A 136 -37.92 -14.85 -47.50
CA SER A 136 -37.51 -15.92 -48.41
C SER A 136 -38.65 -16.85 -48.79
N ASP A 137 -39.52 -17.18 -47.84
CA ASP A 137 -40.51 -18.25 -48.01
C ASP A 137 -41.90 -17.66 -48.24
N THR A 138 -42.48 -16.97 -47.25
CA THR A 138 -43.83 -16.41 -47.33
C THR A 138 -43.97 -15.39 -48.48
N ARG A 139 -42.97 -14.52 -48.65
CA ARG A 139 -42.93 -13.58 -49.78
C ARG A 139 -42.84 -14.32 -51.13
N ARG A 140 -41.97 -15.33 -51.23
CA ARG A 140 -41.78 -16.07 -52.49
C ARG A 140 -43.06 -16.79 -52.89
N GLU A 141 -43.68 -17.48 -51.94
CA GLU A 141 -44.96 -18.18 -52.13
C GLU A 141 -46.03 -17.21 -52.65
N TYR A 142 -46.21 -16.07 -52.00
CA TYR A 142 -47.17 -15.05 -52.43
C TYR A 142 -46.94 -14.56 -53.88
N TYR A 143 -45.68 -14.28 -54.27
CA TYR A 143 -45.38 -13.83 -55.64
C TYR A 143 -45.42 -14.97 -56.68
N GLU A 144 -45.24 -16.23 -56.28
CA GLU A 144 -45.47 -17.39 -57.15
C GLU A 144 -46.96 -17.59 -57.42
N GLU A 145 -47.80 -17.52 -56.38
CA GLU A 145 -49.25 -17.57 -56.51
C GLU A 145 -49.80 -16.40 -57.32
N THR A 146 -49.28 -15.19 -57.11
CA THR A 146 -49.63 -14.00 -57.91
C THR A 146 -49.32 -14.22 -59.40
N ARG A 147 -48.14 -14.76 -59.73
CA ARG A 147 -47.79 -15.08 -61.12
C ARG A 147 -48.70 -16.13 -61.72
N ARG A 148 -49.05 -17.18 -60.97
CA ARG A 148 -49.98 -18.23 -61.41
C ARG A 148 -51.37 -17.67 -61.70
N PHE A 149 -51.89 -16.83 -60.80
CA PHE A 149 -53.20 -16.20 -60.97
C PHE A 149 -53.27 -15.35 -62.25
N TYR A 150 -52.29 -14.47 -62.47
CA TYR A 150 -52.26 -13.65 -63.69
C TYR A 150 -52.17 -14.49 -64.96
N HIS A 151 -51.35 -15.54 -64.95
CA HIS A 151 -51.23 -16.45 -66.09
C HIS A 151 -52.54 -17.21 -66.38
N ASN A 152 -53.21 -17.71 -65.34
CA ASN A 152 -54.50 -18.39 -65.47
C ASN A 152 -55.59 -17.45 -66.00
N GLN A 153 -55.63 -16.22 -65.48
CA GLN A 153 -56.57 -15.18 -65.92
C GLN A 153 -56.40 -14.86 -67.41
N GLU A 154 -55.17 -14.63 -67.86
CA GLU A 154 -54.86 -14.39 -69.28
C GLU A 154 -55.27 -15.57 -70.17
N ARG A 155 -54.94 -16.80 -69.75
CA ARG A 155 -55.30 -18.02 -70.46
C ARG A 155 -56.81 -18.24 -70.56
N ALA A 156 -57.56 -17.89 -69.53
CA ALA A 156 -59.02 -18.02 -69.54
C ALA A 156 -59.67 -16.98 -70.46
N LEU A 157 -59.19 -15.74 -70.45
CA LEU A 157 -59.65 -14.67 -71.35
C LEU A 157 -59.36 -14.95 -72.83
N ALA A 158 -58.32 -15.72 -73.13
CA ALA A 158 -58.01 -16.15 -74.49
C ALA A 158 -59.00 -17.19 -75.07
N LYS A 159 -59.92 -17.74 -74.27
CA LYS A 159 -60.95 -18.70 -74.73
C LYS A 159 -62.19 -17.95 -75.26
N ALA A 160 -62.82 -18.48 -76.31
CA ALA A 160 -63.98 -17.84 -76.97
C ALA A 160 -65.26 -17.74 -76.11
N ALA A 161 -65.37 -18.52 -75.02
CA ALA A 161 -66.46 -18.46 -74.06
C ALA A 161 -65.93 -18.83 -72.66
N PRO A 162 -65.34 -17.88 -71.90
CA PRO A 162 -64.85 -18.14 -70.56
C PRO A 162 -66.01 -18.40 -69.58
N GLN A 163 -65.83 -19.33 -68.64
CA GLN A 163 -66.77 -19.54 -67.54
C GLN A 163 -66.61 -18.43 -66.49
N GLU A 164 -67.44 -17.39 -66.58
CA GLU A 164 -67.36 -16.20 -65.70
C GLU A 164 -67.41 -16.54 -64.21
N ARG A 165 -68.21 -17.54 -63.81
CA ARG A 165 -68.31 -17.96 -62.40
C ARG A 165 -67.00 -18.52 -61.86
N ASP A 166 -66.27 -19.30 -62.65
CA ASP A 166 -65.00 -19.91 -62.22
C ASP A 166 -63.91 -18.83 -62.09
N MET A 167 -63.95 -17.82 -62.96
CA MET A 167 -63.07 -16.65 -62.90
C MET A 167 -63.33 -15.78 -61.66
N ASP A 168 -64.60 -15.60 -61.28
CA ASP A 168 -64.96 -14.85 -60.08
C ASP A 168 -64.55 -15.58 -58.79
N VAL A 169 -64.68 -16.92 -58.75
CA VAL A 169 -64.20 -17.73 -57.63
C VAL A 169 -62.67 -17.61 -57.49
N GLU A 170 -61.92 -17.77 -58.60
CA GLU A 170 -60.45 -17.65 -58.58
C GLU A 170 -60.00 -16.22 -58.17
N ARG A 171 -60.75 -15.18 -58.58
CA ARG A 171 -60.51 -13.78 -58.16
C ARG A 171 -60.74 -13.58 -56.66
N ILE A 172 -61.82 -14.14 -56.10
CA ILE A 172 -62.12 -14.05 -54.67
C ILE A 172 -61.04 -14.78 -53.86
N GLU A 173 -60.59 -15.96 -54.30
CA GLU A 173 -59.49 -16.67 -53.66
C GLU A 173 -58.18 -15.87 -53.70
N TYR A 174 -57.87 -15.27 -54.85
CA TYR A 174 -56.69 -14.43 -55.00
C TYR A 174 -56.71 -13.20 -54.08
N PHE A 175 -57.86 -12.54 -53.98
CA PHE A 175 -58.07 -11.44 -53.03
C PHE A 175 -57.80 -11.89 -51.59
N GLY A 176 -58.34 -13.05 -51.19
CA GLY A 176 -58.11 -13.63 -49.87
C GLY A 176 -56.62 -13.87 -49.59
N ARG A 177 -55.86 -14.41 -50.55
CA ARG A 177 -54.41 -14.62 -50.42
C ARG A 177 -53.64 -13.30 -50.30
N THR A 178 -53.97 -12.29 -51.11
CA THR A 178 -53.35 -10.97 -51.02
C THR A 178 -53.64 -10.29 -49.68
N TYR A 179 -54.86 -10.40 -49.18
CA TYR A 179 -55.22 -9.91 -47.85
C TYR A 179 -54.40 -10.58 -46.75
N GLU A 180 -54.30 -11.90 -46.74
CA GLU A 180 -53.53 -12.63 -45.73
C GLU A 180 -52.02 -12.27 -45.80
N TYR A 181 -51.47 -12.07 -47.01
CA TYR A 181 -50.10 -11.60 -47.15
C TYR A 181 -49.89 -10.19 -46.58
N VAL A 182 -50.76 -9.24 -46.93
CA VAL A 182 -50.72 -7.85 -46.41
C VAL A 182 -50.81 -7.85 -44.88
N LYS A 183 -51.73 -8.62 -44.31
CA LYS A 183 -51.90 -8.78 -42.87
C LYS A 183 -50.66 -9.38 -42.22
N ALA A 184 -50.10 -10.44 -42.79
CA ALA A 184 -48.88 -11.09 -42.27
C ALA A 184 -47.67 -10.14 -42.31
N LEU A 185 -47.51 -9.36 -43.39
CA LEU A 185 -46.45 -8.37 -43.54
C LEU A 185 -46.57 -7.23 -42.51
N GLN A 186 -47.76 -6.65 -42.37
CA GLN A 186 -48.02 -5.60 -41.38
C GLN A 186 -47.81 -6.09 -39.95
N PHE A 187 -48.29 -7.29 -39.63
CA PHE A 187 -48.09 -7.90 -38.32
C PHE A 187 -46.61 -8.15 -38.04
N ARG A 188 -45.85 -8.66 -39.03
CA ARG A 188 -44.40 -8.85 -38.93
C ARG A 188 -43.67 -7.54 -38.68
N GLN A 189 -44.07 -6.45 -39.36
CA GLN A 189 -43.54 -5.11 -39.15
C GLN A 189 -43.78 -4.59 -37.72
N ALA A 190 -45.02 -4.71 -37.22
CA ALA A 190 -45.37 -4.30 -35.87
C ALA A 190 -44.61 -5.11 -34.81
N MET A 191 -44.59 -6.44 -34.96
CA MET A 191 -43.86 -7.35 -34.07
C MET A 191 -42.36 -7.08 -34.05
N ASN A 192 -41.74 -6.85 -35.21
CA ASN A 192 -40.32 -6.50 -35.30
C ASN A 192 -39.99 -5.25 -34.47
N LYS A 193 -40.83 -4.20 -34.56
CA LYS A 193 -40.64 -2.97 -33.77
C LYS A 193 -40.77 -3.22 -32.28
N SER A 194 -41.85 -3.85 -31.82
CA SER A 194 -42.06 -4.15 -30.40
C SER A 194 -40.90 -4.95 -29.84
N ARG A 195 -40.53 -6.02 -30.55
CA ARG A 195 -39.50 -6.96 -30.10
C ARG A 195 -38.12 -6.32 -30.06
N PHE A 196 -37.80 -5.42 -31.00
CA PHE A 196 -36.55 -4.66 -30.95
C PHE A 196 -36.46 -3.81 -29.67
N PHE A 197 -37.54 -3.10 -29.30
CA PHE A 197 -37.56 -2.33 -28.05
C PHE A 197 -37.44 -3.20 -26.80
N GLU A 198 -38.13 -4.34 -26.74
CA GLU A 198 -38.03 -5.30 -25.64
C GLU A 198 -36.59 -5.82 -25.45
N ILE A 199 -35.90 -6.12 -26.54
CA ILE A 199 -34.52 -6.61 -26.53
C ILE A 199 -33.57 -5.53 -26.01
N ILE A 200 -33.73 -4.29 -26.45
CA ILE A 200 -32.91 -3.16 -25.98
C ILE A 200 -33.19 -2.85 -24.50
N ALA A 201 -34.45 -2.89 -24.06
CA ALA A 201 -34.81 -2.72 -22.66
C ALA A 201 -34.20 -3.83 -21.78
N SER A 202 -34.14 -5.07 -22.29
CA SER A 202 -33.49 -6.19 -21.61
C SER A 202 -31.99 -5.95 -21.45
N LEU A 203 -31.31 -5.46 -22.49
CA LEU A 203 -29.89 -5.09 -22.41
C LEU A 203 -29.65 -3.97 -21.38
N GLN A 204 -30.49 -2.94 -21.37
CA GLN A 204 -30.40 -1.86 -20.40
C GLN A 204 -30.59 -2.37 -18.96
N SER A 205 -31.53 -3.30 -18.74
CA SER A 205 -31.76 -3.91 -17.44
C SER A 205 -30.53 -4.68 -16.94
N VAL A 206 -29.92 -5.49 -17.81
CA VAL A 206 -28.68 -6.23 -17.55
C VAL A 206 -27.56 -5.27 -17.10
N TRP A 207 -27.38 -4.13 -17.78
CA TRP A 207 -26.37 -3.15 -17.38
C TRP A 207 -26.70 -2.46 -16.06
N LYS A 208 -27.97 -2.09 -15.84
CA LYS A 208 -28.40 -1.49 -14.57
C LYS A 208 -28.08 -2.42 -13.40
N CYS A 209 -28.39 -3.71 -13.54
CA CYS A 209 -28.13 -4.69 -12.49
C CYS A 209 -26.63 -4.89 -12.23
N PHE A 210 -25.78 -4.83 -13.26
CA PHE A 210 -24.32 -4.83 -13.06
C PHE A 210 -23.85 -3.68 -12.15
N TYR A 211 -24.26 -2.45 -12.46
CA TYR A 211 -23.85 -1.28 -11.67
C TYR A 211 -24.41 -1.34 -10.24
N GLN A 212 -25.67 -1.77 -10.10
CA GLN A 212 -26.29 -1.91 -8.79
C GLN A 212 -25.58 -2.98 -7.94
N GLU A 213 -25.27 -4.15 -8.52
CA GLU A 213 -24.54 -5.20 -7.82
C GLU A 213 -23.16 -4.71 -7.35
N CYS A 214 -22.42 -3.98 -8.20
CA CYS A 214 -21.12 -3.43 -7.79
C CYS A 214 -21.27 -2.39 -6.68
N ASN A 215 -22.26 -1.50 -6.78
CA ASN A 215 -22.52 -0.47 -5.77
C ASN A 215 -22.90 -1.08 -4.41
N ASP A 216 -23.78 -2.08 -4.41
CA ASP A 216 -24.29 -2.69 -3.19
C ASP A 216 -23.22 -3.52 -2.47
N ASN A 217 -22.33 -4.20 -3.22
CA ASN A 217 -21.27 -5.05 -2.64
C ASN A 217 -19.97 -4.29 -2.35
N LEU A 218 -19.82 -3.05 -2.83
CA LEU A 218 -18.68 -2.18 -2.57
C LEU A 218 -19.05 -0.94 -1.75
N GLY A 219 -20.24 -0.91 -1.13
CA GLY A 219 -20.68 0.22 -0.30
C GLY A 219 -19.75 0.48 0.90
N ASP A 220 -19.25 -0.57 1.55
CA ASP A 220 -18.39 -0.46 2.74
C ASP A 220 -16.96 0.04 2.42
N ARG A 221 -16.61 0.20 1.14
CA ARG A 221 -15.26 0.60 0.71
C ARG A 221 -14.93 2.05 1.01
N GLU A 222 -15.94 2.90 1.13
CA GLU A 222 -15.73 4.28 1.56
C GLU A 222 -15.14 4.34 2.97
N GLN A 223 -15.63 3.47 3.88
CA GLN A 223 -15.08 3.35 5.23
C GLN A 223 -13.66 2.79 5.21
N GLN A 224 -13.39 1.76 4.41
CA GLN A 224 -12.03 1.21 4.25
C GLN A 224 -11.03 2.25 3.76
N MET A 225 -11.42 3.10 2.81
CA MET A 225 -10.60 4.23 2.34
C MET A 225 -10.34 5.25 3.45
N HIS A 226 -11.34 5.54 4.31
CA HIS A 226 -11.16 6.40 5.48
C HIS A 226 -10.17 5.79 6.49
N HIS A 227 -10.26 4.48 6.72
CA HIS A 227 -9.31 3.75 7.57
C HIS A 227 -7.88 3.85 7.02
N MET A 228 -7.68 3.57 5.73
CA MET A 228 -6.39 3.72 5.05
C MET A 228 -5.82 5.13 5.21
N ASN A 229 -6.61 6.17 4.94
CA ASN A 229 -6.15 7.56 5.09
C ASN A 229 -5.68 7.86 6.53
N LYS A 230 -6.39 7.33 7.53
CA LYS A 230 -5.99 7.45 8.93
C LYS A 230 -4.67 6.73 9.21
N SER A 231 -4.48 5.52 8.69
CA SER A 231 -3.23 4.76 8.85
C SER A 231 -2.05 5.50 8.21
N VAL A 232 -2.23 6.07 7.01
CA VAL A 232 -1.21 6.94 6.37
C VAL A 232 -0.85 8.13 7.27
N MET A 233 -1.84 8.83 7.83
CA MET A 233 -1.58 9.95 8.75
C MET A 233 -0.79 9.52 9.99
N LEU A 234 -1.15 8.38 10.60
CA LEU A 234 -0.45 7.84 11.76
C LEU A 234 1.00 7.47 11.43
N PHE A 235 1.22 6.85 10.27
CA PHE A 235 2.56 6.50 9.80
C PHE A 235 3.42 7.75 9.59
N ASN A 236 2.91 8.77 8.89
CA ASN A 236 3.62 10.02 8.66
C ASN A 236 3.97 10.74 9.97
N SER A 237 3.03 10.81 10.92
CA SER A 237 3.30 11.39 12.24
C SER A 237 4.40 10.63 13.00
N SER A 238 4.44 9.31 12.87
CA SER A 238 5.51 8.51 13.47
C SER A 238 6.86 8.76 12.81
N VAL A 239 6.90 8.97 11.48
CA VAL A 239 8.14 9.30 10.76
C VAL A 239 8.68 10.65 11.21
N GLU A 240 7.83 11.68 11.33
CA GLU A 240 8.21 13.00 11.84
C GLU A 240 8.75 12.92 13.28
N SER A 241 8.11 12.13 14.14
CA SER A 241 8.59 11.92 15.51
C SER A 241 9.94 11.21 15.54
N ALA A 242 10.17 10.23 14.66
CA ALA A 242 11.45 9.51 14.59
C ALA A 242 12.58 10.41 14.08
N GLU A 243 12.30 11.28 13.11
CA GLU A 243 13.27 12.28 12.63
C GLU A 243 13.70 13.23 13.76
N LYS A 244 12.73 13.74 14.53
CA LYS A 244 13.02 14.60 15.68
C LYS A 244 13.86 13.88 16.74
N GLU A 245 13.54 12.62 17.05
CA GLU A 245 14.31 11.82 18.01
C GLU A 245 15.76 11.58 17.52
N LEU A 246 15.95 11.33 16.22
CA LEU A 246 17.29 11.21 15.62
C LEU A 246 18.09 12.51 15.72
N ASP A 247 17.46 13.66 15.53
CA ASP A 247 18.10 14.97 15.69
C ASP A 247 18.47 15.27 17.15
N GLU A 248 17.59 14.95 18.10
CA GLU A 248 17.90 15.06 19.52
C GLU A 248 19.05 14.12 19.92
N ASN A 249 19.04 12.87 19.44
CA ASN A 249 20.11 11.91 19.67
C ASN A 249 21.45 12.39 19.09
N LYS A 250 21.44 13.01 17.90
CA LYS A 250 22.63 13.63 17.31
C LYS A 250 23.17 14.75 18.20
N GLN A 251 22.31 15.63 18.71
CA GLN A 251 22.74 16.70 19.62
C GLN A 251 23.34 16.13 20.90
N GLN A 252 22.70 15.13 21.50
CA GLN A 252 23.19 14.44 22.70
C GLN A 252 24.54 13.74 22.45
N LEU A 253 24.72 13.11 21.29
CA LEU A 253 25.98 12.48 20.91
C LEU A 253 27.11 13.52 20.81
N LEU A 254 26.84 14.65 20.14
CA LEU A 254 27.82 15.73 19.98
C LEU A 254 28.19 16.35 21.33
N SER A 255 27.22 16.58 22.22
CA SER A 255 27.51 17.05 23.58
C SER A 255 28.27 16.02 24.40
N SER A 256 27.97 14.72 24.25
CA SER A 256 28.68 13.64 24.94
C SER A 256 30.14 13.48 24.47
N GLN A 257 30.45 13.84 23.23
CA GLN A 257 31.85 13.88 22.75
C GLN A 257 32.68 14.96 23.45
N LEU A 258 32.05 16.02 23.99
CA LEU A 258 32.73 17.05 24.77
C LEU A 258 33.11 16.58 26.18
N LEU A 259 32.51 15.50 26.69
CA LEU A 259 32.86 14.94 27.99
C LEU A 259 34.27 14.34 27.99
N PRO A 260 34.99 14.33 29.11
CA PRO A 260 36.21 13.55 29.28
C PRO A 260 36.02 12.06 28.91
N ALA A 261 37.03 11.45 28.27
CA ALA A 261 36.98 10.05 27.82
C ALA A 261 36.75 9.04 28.96
N SER A 262 37.17 9.39 30.17
CA SER A 262 36.97 8.62 31.40
C SER A 262 35.51 8.51 31.84
N LEU A 263 34.64 9.44 31.43
CA LEU A 263 33.20 9.44 31.76
C LEU A 263 32.34 8.68 30.74
N ARG A 264 32.92 8.25 29.61
CA ARG A 264 32.21 7.54 28.54
C ARG A 264 32.18 6.02 28.71
N THR A 265 32.87 5.47 29.70
CA THR A 265 32.98 4.03 29.95
C THR A 265 31.91 3.58 30.93
N SER A 266 30.74 3.19 30.44
CA SER A 266 29.60 2.78 31.28
C SER A 266 29.44 1.26 31.47
N SER A 267 30.19 0.43 30.73
CA SER A 267 29.90 -1.02 30.60
C SER A 267 30.98 -1.98 31.13
N GLY A 268 31.93 -1.53 31.95
CA GLY A 268 33.03 -2.39 32.44
C GLY A 268 34.05 -2.78 31.37
N GLN A 269 33.89 -2.25 30.15
CA GLN A 269 34.83 -2.37 29.05
C GLN A 269 35.31 -0.98 28.61
N HIS A 270 36.57 -0.88 28.21
CA HIS A 270 37.13 0.30 27.54
C HIS A 270 37.43 -0.08 26.09
N GLU A 271 36.85 0.66 25.15
CA GLU A 271 36.97 0.35 23.73
C GLU A 271 37.28 1.59 22.90
N GLY A 272 37.95 1.38 21.77
CA GLY A 272 38.30 2.46 20.86
C GLY A 272 39.39 2.08 19.87
N TYR A 273 39.71 2.98 18.95
CA TYR A 273 40.78 2.77 17.98
C TYR A 273 42.13 3.17 18.56
N LEU A 274 43.15 2.34 18.34
CA LEU A 274 44.56 2.65 18.55
C LEU A 274 45.36 2.28 17.30
N LEU A 275 46.55 2.84 17.17
CA LEU A 275 47.52 2.41 16.17
C LEU A 275 48.55 1.48 16.81
N LEU A 276 48.71 0.28 16.29
CA LEU A 276 49.73 -0.68 16.69
C LEU A 276 50.98 -0.55 15.82
N ALA A 277 52.15 -0.39 16.44
CA ALA A 277 53.42 -0.40 15.72
C ALA A 277 53.77 -1.83 15.24
N GLN A 278 53.91 -1.98 13.94
CA GLN A 278 54.49 -3.18 13.34
C GLN A 278 56.02 -3.05 13.37
N LYS A 279 56.69 -3.97 14.07
CA LYS A 279 58.15 -4.00 14.20
C LYS A 279 58.74 -4.97 13.17
N LYS A 280 59.78 -4.54 12.43
CA LYS A 280 60.65 -5.42 11.63
C LYS A 280 62.04 -5.38 12.25
N LEU A 281 62.60 -6.53 12.65
CA LEU A 281 63.89 -6.63 13.36
C LEU A 281 63.96 -5.75 14.65
N GLY A 282 62.84 -5.61 15.36
CA GLY A 282 62.78 -4.81 16.60
C GLY A 282 62.56 -3.30 16.41
N ILE A 283 62.63 -2.81 15.16
CA ILE A 283 62.43 -1.39 14.83
C ILE A 283 60.99 -1.17 14.32
N PRO A 284 60.23 -0.19 14.83
CA PRO A 284 58.91 0.17 14.31
C PRO A 284 59.00 0.64 12.84
N THR A 285 58.39 -0.10 11.91
CA THR A 285 58.42 0.20 10.46
C THR A 285 57.12 0.78 9.92
N SER A 286 55.98 0.45 10.52
CA SER A 286 54.65 0.89 10.08
C SER A 286 53.67 0.87 11.26
N TRP A 287 52.55 1.58 11.13
CA TRP A 287 51.52 1.65 12.17
C TRP A 287 50.18 1.19 11.59
N GLN A 288 49.57 0.20 12.23
CA GLN A 288 48.32 -0.43 11.78
C GLN A 288 47.18 0.00 12.68
N ARG A 289 46.07 0.45 12.09
CA ARG A 289 44.87 0.78 12.85
C ARG A 289 44.19 -0.49 13.36
N CYS A 290 43.97 -0.54 14.67
CA CYS A 290 43.28 -1.65 15.34
C CYS A 290 42.10 -1.10 16.14
N TYR A 291 40.98 -1.80 16.09
CA TYR A 291 39.93 -1.63 17.09
C TYR A 291 40.34 -2.43 18.33
N CYS A 292 40.45 -1.74 19.45
CA CYS A 292 40.99 -2.28 20.69
C CYS A 292 39.87 -2.34 21.72
N THR A 293 39.77 -3.46 22.42
CA THR A 293 38.86 -3.67 23.53
C THR A 293 39.64 -4.13 24.75
N LEU A 294 39.31 -3.57 25.91
CA LEU A 294 39.87 -3.94 27.20
C LEU A 294 38.73 -4.28 28.15
N THR A 295 38.67 -5.52 28.60
CA THR A 295 37.80 -5.91 29.71
C THR A 295 38.49 -5.50 31.01
N LEU A 296 37.91 -4.54 31.74
CA LEU A 296 38.57 -3.94 32.91
C LEU A 296 38.78 -4.94 34.06
N GLU A 297 37.82 -5.86 34.25
CA GLU A 297 37.86 -6.85 35.33
C GLU A 297 38.96 -7.90 35.13
N SER A 298 39.05 -8.49 33.95
CA SER A 298 40.07 -9.49 33.61
C SER A 298 41.39 -8.88 33.13
N ARG A 299 41.46 -7.55 32.98
CA ARG A 299 42.56 -6.81 32.34
C ARG A 299 42.99 -7.41 31.00
N HIS A 300 42.04 -7.98 30.28
CA HIS A 300 42.28 -8.66 29.02
C HIS A 300 42.11 -7.68 27.87
N ILE A 301 43.19 -7.43 27.13
CA ILE A 301 43.20 -6.54 25.95
C ILE A 301 43.15 -7.39 24.67
N SER A 302 42.31 -6.98 23.72
CA SER A 302 42.23 -7.54 22.37
C SER A 302 42.36 -6.45 21.33
N LEU A 303 43.19 -6.67 20.30
CA LEU A 303 43.45 -5.74 19.22
C LEU A 303 43.12 -6.40 17.89
N GLN A 304 42.05 -5.94 17.25
CA GLN A 304 41.60 -6.42 15.95
C GLN A 304 42.01 -5.42 14.86
N PRO A 305 42.85 -5.81 13.88
CA PRO A 305 43.07 -5.02 12.68
C PRO A 305 41.77 -4.55 12.03
N TYR A 306 41.65 -3.25 11.75
CA TYR A 306 40.43 -2.70 11.17
C TYR A 306 40.72 -1.86 9.92
N SER A 307 39.97 -2.13 8.85
CA SER A 307 39.91 -1.32 7.63
C SER A 307 38.44 -1.10 7.24
N PRO A 308 38.00 0.14 6.95
CA PRO A 308 36.62 0.40 6.49
C PRO A 308 36.25 -0.37 5.22
N ALA A 309 37.23 -0.66 4.36
CA ALA A 309 37.03 -1.45 3.15
C ALA A 309 36.93 -2.96 3.41
N ASN A 310 37.31 -3.44 4.59
CA ASN A 310 37.23 -4.85 4.95
C ASN A 310 36.95 -5.03 6.47
N PRO A 311 35.72 -4.76 6.92
CA PRO A 311 35.36 -4.70 8.35
C PRO A 311 35.46 -6.03 9.09
N ALA A 312 35.37 -7.15 8.36
CA ALA A 312 35.28 -8.51 8.92
C ALA A 312 36.62 -9.27 8.98
N GLY A 313 37.74 -8.64 8.64
CA GLY A 313 39.05 -9.31 8.72
C GLY A 313 39.14 -10.59 7.87
N SER A 314 38.54 -10.61 6.67
CA SER A 314 38.44 -11.79 5.78
C SER A 314 39.77 -12.30 5.21
N SER A 315 40.91 -11.80 5.70
CA SER A 315 42.23 -12.34 5.39
C SER A 315 42.76 -13.11 6.59
N ALA A 316 43.15 -14.37 6.39
CA ALA A 316 43.78 -15.25 7.39
C ALA A 316 45.03 -14.67 8.07
N ALA A 317 45.52 -13.50 7.63
CA ALA A 317 46.64 -12.76 8.22
C ALA A 317 46.25 -11.77 9.35
N ALA A 318 44.96 -11.66 9.71
CA ALA A 318 44.45 -10.66 10.66
C ALA A 318 43.86 -11.27 11.94
N ALA A 319 44.52 -12.27 12.53
CA ALA A 319 44.11 -12.80 13.83
C ALA A 319 44.22 -11.71 14.91
N PRO A 320 43.21 -11.56 15.80
CA PRO A 320 43.26 -10.57 16.88
C PRO A 320 44.44 -10.86 17.79
N ILE A 321 45.20 -9.82 18.13
CA ILE A 321 46.27 -9.92 19.12
C ILE A 321 45.62 -9.73 20.49
N SER A 322 45.70 -10.74 21.35
CA SER A 322 45.01 -10.76 22.64
C SER A 322 45.90 -11.23 23.78
N GLY A 323 45.78 -10.63 24.97
CA GLY A 323 46.54 -11.04 26.15
C GLY A 323 46.11 -10.31 27.42
N VAL A 324 46.61 -10.76 28.57
CA VAL A 324 46.36 -10.11 29.86
C VAL A 324 47.42 -9.06 30.13
N VAL A 325 47.00 -7.84 30.41
CA VAL A 325 47.90 -6.69 30.63
C VAL A 325 48.66 -6.86 31.94
N SER A 326 49.99 -6.89 31.86
CA SER A 326 50.88 -6.95 33.03
C SER A 326 51.33 -5.55 33.46
N SER A 327 51.78 -4.73 32.53
CA SER A 327 52.18 -3.34 32.79
C SER A 327 51.92 -2.43 31.59
N VAL A 328 51.84 -1.13 31.87
CA VAL A 328 51.75 -0.07 30.87
C VAL A 328 52.79 1.00 31.19
N THR A 329 53.56 1.40 30.20
CA THR A 329 54.60 2.43 30.32
C THR A 329 54.49 3.43 29.20
N GLU A 330 54.57 4.72 29.51
CA GLU A 330 54.66 5.77 28.50
C GLU A 330 55.95 5.61 27.69
N ASP A 331 55.84 5.56 26.37
CA ASP A 331 56.98 5.45 25.48
C ASP A 331 57.41 6.84 25.01
N THR A 332 58.62 7.24 25.41
CA THR A 332 59.28 8.47 24.98
C THR A 332 60.33 8.23 23.88
N SER A 333 60.59 6.97 23.52
CA SER A 333 61.70 6.59 22.64
C SER A 333 61.35 6.59 21.15
N SER A 334 60.07 6.41 20.78
CA SER A 334 59.64 6.34 19.37
C SER A 334 59.57 7.70 18.64
N GLY A 335 59.75 8.82 19.35
CA GLY A 335 59.66 10.17 18.77
C GLY A 335 58.25 10.60 18.34
N ARG A 336 57.22 9.82 18.63
CA ARG A 336 55.81 10.14 18.38
C ARG A 336 55.11 10.57 19.66
N LYS A 337 54.00 11.32 19.52
CA LYS A 337 53.16 11.73 20.65
C LYS A 337 52.14 10.64 20.97
N PHE A 338 51.77 10.54 22.25
CA PHE A 338 50.68 9.67 22.75
C PHE A 338 50.96 8.17 22.57
N THR A 339 52.23 7.79 22.67
CA THR A 339 52.72 6.41 22.54
C THR A 339 52.93 5.77 23.90
N PHE A 340 52.53 4.52 24.04
CA PHE A 340 52.70 3.72 25.25
C PHE A 340 52.95 2.27 24.88
N GLU A 341 53.72 1.60 25.72
CA GLU A 341 53.99 0.17 25.59
C GLU A 341 53.14 -0.61 26.60
N VAL A 342 52.46 -1.63 26.11
CA VAL A 342 51.66 -2.56 26.91
C VAL A 342 52.37 -3.90 26.93
N ALA A 343 52.86 -4.28 28.10
CA ALA A 343 53.38 -5.62 28.32
C ALA A 343 52.22 -6.54 28.72
N THR A 344 52.27 -7.77 28.21
CA THR A 344 51.30 -8.82 28.53
C THR A 344 51.96 -9.91 29.38
N ILE A 345 51.18 -10.65 30.17
CA ILE A 345 51.68 -11.77 30.98
C ILE A 345 52.28 -12.86 30.09
N GLU A 346 51.76 -13.00 28.88
CA GLU A 346 52.23 -13.92 27.85
C GLU A 346 53.56 -13.46 27.19
N GLY A 347 54.20 -12.40 27.70
CA GLY A 347 55.52 -11.95 27.26
C GLY A 347 55.52 -11.11 25.98
N ARG A 348 54.35 -10.69 25.47
CA ARG A 348 54.25 -9.79 24.32
C ARG A 348 54.38 -8.33 24.76
N SER A 349 55.11 -7.54 23.99
CA SER A 349 55.25 -6.09 24.17
C SER A 349 54.65 -5.34 23.00
N LEU A 350 53.52 -4.67 23.24
CA LEU A 350 52.71 -3.99 22.23
C LEU A 350 52.94 -2.48 22.32
N LEU A 351 53.58 -1.90 21.30
CA LEU A 351 53.75 -0.45 21.21
C LEU A 351 52.55 0.16 20.50
N LEU A 352 51.77 0.95 21.23
CA LEU A 352 50.49 1.52 20.80
C LEU A 352 50.56 3.05 20.77
N GLN A 353 49.76 3.65 19.89
CA GLN A 353 49.61 5.10 19.79
C GLN A 353 48.13 5.48 19.82
N ALA A 354 47.79 6.42 20.71
CA ALA A 354 46.48 7.05 20.82
C ALA A 354 46.37 8.29 19.93
N TYR A 355 45.13 8.70 19.62
CA TYR A 355 44.86 9.83 18.69
C TYR A 355 44.94 11.21 19.34
N SER A 356 44.88 11.29 20.67
CA SER A 356 44.92 12.55 21.42
C SER A 356 45.46 12.32 22.83
N ASN A 357 45.86 13.41 23.50
CA ASN A 357 46.31 13.34 24.89
C ASN A 357 45.21 12.82 25.85
N SER A 358 43.96 13.20 25.62
CA SER A 358 42.84 12.71 26.43
C SER A 358 42.57 11.23 26.20
N ASN A 359 42.67 10.75 24.96
CA ASN A 359 42.53 9.34 24.62
C ASN A 359 43.70 8.51 25.18
N PHE A 360 44.93 9.03 25.09
CA PHE A 360 46.12 8.45 25.70
C PHE A 360 45.95 8.26 27.22
N ARG A 361 45.60 9.33 27.93
CA ARG A 361 45.40 9.28 29.38
C ARG A 361 44.32 8.28 29.79
N ALA A 362 43.20 8.23 29.04
CA ALA A 362 42.13 7.28 29.31
C ALA A 362 42.57 5.82 29.12
N TRP A 363 43.29 5.51 28.04
CA TRP A 363 43.83 4.17 27.82
C TRP A 363 44.87 3.79 28.87
N VAL A 364 45.82 4.66 29.19
CA VAL A 364 46.84 4.39 30.22
C VAL A 364 46.20 4.19 31.60
N GLN A 365 45.20 4.99 31.96
CA GLN A 365 44.45 4.85 33.20
C GLN A 365 43.67 3.53 33.26
N ALA A 366 42.95 3.18 32.19
CA ALA A 366 42.22 1.92 32.11
C ALA A 366 43.16 0.71 32.18
N LEU A 367 44.30 0.78 31.48
CA LEU A 367 45.30 -0.28 31.41
C LEU A 367 46.12 -0.41 32.68
N SER A 368 46.34 0.65 33.46
CA SER A 368 47.11 0.58 34.72
C SER A 368 46.34 -0.08 35.86
N GLY A 369 45.02 -0.24 35.73
CA GLY A 369 44.15 -0.80 36.77
C GLY A 369 44.00 0.12 37.99
N GLN A 370 44.58 1.33 37.96
CA GLN A 370 44.31 2.36 38.95
C GLN A 370 42.90 2.88 38.71
N ARG A 371 41.92 2.32 39.45
CA ARG A 371 40.64 3.00 39.65
C ARG A 371 41.00 4.39 40.18
N GLY A 372 40.75 5.43 39.39
CA GLY A 372 40.81 6.78 39.93
C GLY A 372 39.92 6.76 41.16
N SER A 373 40.43 7.19 42.33
CA SER A 373 39.52 7.62 43.37
C SER A 373 38.62 8.63 42.68
N VAL A 374 37.32 8.40 42.69
CA VAL A 374 36.34 9.38 42.27
C VAL A 374 36.49 10.52 43.27
N SER A 375 37.43 11.41 43.00
CA SER A 375 37.61 12.65 43.74
C SER A 375 36.40 13.50 43.39
N ASP A 376 35.31 13.30 44.12
CA ASP A 376 34.22 14.23 44.48
C ASP A 376 33.71 15.27 43.46
N GLU A 377 34.00 15.13 42.17
CA GLU A 377 33.47 16.00 41.13
C GLU A 377 32.28 15.31 40.46
N GLN A 378 31.10 15.79 40.85
CA GLN A 378 29.81 15.73 40.16
C GLN A 378 28.93 14.49 40.39
N LEU A 379 28.85 14.01 41.63
CA LEU A 379 27.55 13.51 42.12
C LEU A 379 26.63 14.73 42.34
N PRO A 380 25.31 14.67 42.01
CA PRO A 380 24.39 15.73 42.42
C PRO A 380 24.53 15.89 43.94
N GLY A 381 24.91 17.09 44.38
CA GLY A 381 25.17 17.35 45.79
C GLY A 381 23.90 17.15 46.62
N GLN A 382 24.04 17.02 47.94
CA GLN A 382 22.90 16.92 48.88
C GLN A 382 21.81 17.98 48.59
N ALA A 383 22.22 19.18 48.17
CA ALA A 383 21.33 20.27 47.77
C ALA A 383 20.42 19.93 46.58
N ASP A 384 20.90 19.17 45.59
CA ASP A 384 20.09 18.80 44.43
C ASP A 384 19.08 17.68 44.77
N ALA A 385 19.44 16.79 45.70
CA ALA A 385 18.51 15.82 46.25
C ALA A 385 17.40 16.49 47.08
N ASP A 386 17.76 17.46 47.93
CA ASP A 386 16.79 18.23 48.73
C ASP A 386 15.82 19.02 47.84
N ARG A 387 16.31 19.57 46.72
CA ARG A 387 15.53 20.23 45.68
C ARG A 387 14.53 19.28 45.02
N LEU A 388 14.98 18.09 44.63
CA LEU A 388 14.10 17.05 44.07
C LEU A 388 12.98 16.69 45.06
N ILE A 389 13.33 16.48 46.32
CA ILE A 389 12.36 16.14 47.39
C ILE A 389 11.34 17.27 47.57
N ALA A 390 11.77 18.53 47.52
CA ALA A 390 10.86 19.67 47.59
C ALA A 390 9.90 19.74 46.39
N CYS A 391 10.38 19.49 45.16
CA CYS A 391 9.52 19.38 43.98
C CYS A 391 8.53 18.23 44.08
N LEU A 392 8.97 17.05 44.55
CA LEU A 392 8.11 15.87 44.73
C LEU A 392 7.00 16.14 45.74
N ARG A 393 7.33 16.72 46.90
CA ARG A 393 6.33 17.09 47.92
C ARG A 393 5.33 18.12 47.41
N ALA A 394 5.79 19.11 46.64
CA ALA A 394 4.91 20.09 46.02
C ALA A 394 4.01 19.46 44.94
N LEU A 395 4.51 18.45 44.21
CA LEU A 395 3.71 17.74 43.22
C LEU A 395 2.68 16.81 43.88
N GLU A 396 3.04 16.13 44.97
CA GLU A 396 2.14 15.26 45.74
C GLU A 396 0.99 16.03 46.38
N SER A 397 1.23 17.26 46.85
CA SER A 397 0.21 18.05 47.56
C SER A 397 -0.84 18.67 46.63
N ARG A 398 -0.54 18.94 45.36
CA ARG A 398 -1.45 19.64 44.43
C ARG A 398 -1.51 19.12 42.99
N GLY A 399 -0.54 18.30 42.55
CA GLY A 399 -0.41 17.86 41.16
C GLY A 399 -1.17 16.59 40.81
N LEU A 400 -1.57 15.77 41.78
CA LEU A 400 -2.09 14.42 41.51
C LEU A 400 -3.42 14.38 40.74
N GLN A 401 -4.19 15.47 40.75
CA GLN A 401 -5.46 15.58 40.01
C GLN A 401 -5.30 16.23 38.62
N GLU A 402 -4.08 16.66 38.28
CA GLU A 402 -3.81 17.34 37.00
C GLU A 402 -3.79 16.32 35.85
N GLU A 403 -4.73 16.46 34.91
CA GLU A 403 -4.84 15.55 33.78
C GLU A 403 -3.60 15.64 32.89
N GLY A 404 -2.95 14.49 32.68
CA GLY A 404 -1.76 14.40 31.84
C GLY A 404 -0.49 14.97 32.48
N LEU A 405 -0.43 15.13 33.80
CA LEU A 405 0.72 15.67 34.55
C LEU A 405 2.09 15.12 34.11
N TYR A 406 2.20 13.82 33.84
CA TYR A 406 3.43 13.18 33.41
C TYR A 406 3.58 13.07 31.89
N ARG A 407 2.47 13.21 31.14
CA ARG A 407 2.42 13.11 29.67
C ARG A 407 2.70 14.45 28.99
N VAL A 408 2.19 15.56 29.53
CA VAL A 408 2.31 16.90 28.95
C VAL A 408 3.50 17.63 29.59
N GLU A 409 4.36 18.20 28.76
CA GLU A 409 5.54 18.94 29.24
C GLU A 409 5.16 20.34 29.76
N GLY A 410 5.90 20.80 30.78
CA GLY A 410 5.84 22.18 31.24
C GLY A 410 6.61 23.13 30.31
N GLN A 411 6.40 24.44 30.46
CA GLN A 411 7.09 25.42 29.63
C GLN A 411 8.61 25.37 29.84
N ASN A 412 9.36 25.12 28.76
CA ASN A 412 10.82 24.90 28.81
C ASN A 412 11.60 26.02 29.50
N ARG A 413 11.19 27.27 29.33
CA ARG A 413 11.85 28.42 29.96
C ARG A 413 11.74 28.37 31.49
N GLU A 414 10.55 28.11 32.01
CA GLU A 414 10.30 28.00 33.45
C GLU A 414 10.99 26.77 34.04
N VAL A 415 11.07 25.68 33.28
CA VAL A 415 11.82 24.46 33.66
C VAL A 415 13.32 24.75 33.80
N GLU A 416 13.92 25.46 32.85
CA GLU A 416 15.34 25.86 32.93
C GLU A 416 15.60 26.86 34.06
N GLU A 417 14.70 27.85 34.25
CA GLU A 417 14.80 28.81 35.36
C GLU A 417 14.73 28.11 36.74
N LEU A 418 13.85 27.12 36.89
CA LEU A 418 13.72 26.30 38.09
C LEU A 418 14.95 25.43 38.35
N LEU A 419 15.53 24.83 37.29
CA LEU A 419 16.76 24.02 37.41
C LEU A 419 17.99 24.85 37.78
N GLN A 420 18.02 26.14 37.43
CA GLN A 420 19.18 27.02 37.67
C GLN A 420 19.11 27.76 39.02
N SER A 421 17.94 28.31 39.37
CA SER A 421 17.84 29.24 40.51
C SER A 421 17.08 28.71 41.73
N PHE A 422 16.40 27.56 41.58
CA PHE A 422 15.55 26.89 42.58
C PHE A 422 14.85 27.84 43.58
N PRO A 423 13.61 28.29 43.29
CA PRO A 423 12.94 29.31 44.09
C PRO A 423 12.64 28.81 45.50
N SER A 424 12.70 29.71 46.47
CA SER A 424 12.42 29.41 47.87
C SER A 424 10.95 29.05 48.14
N ASN A 425 10.04 29.39 47.22
CA ASN A 425 8.63 29.02 47.27
C ASN A 425 8.23 28.33 45.95
N LEU A 426 7.77 27.07 46.04
CA LEU A 426 7.32 26.26 44.91
C LEU A 426 5.80 26.35 44.68
N GLU A 427 5.04 27.11 45.48
CA GLU A 427 3.58 27.27 45.34
C GLU A 427 3.16 27.96 44.04
N THR A 428 4.01 28.82 43.49
CA THR A 428 3.73 29.60 42.28
C THR A 428 4.15 28.91 40.97
N VAL A 429 4.87 27.78 41.07
CA VAL A 429 5.37 27.04 39.91
C VAL A 429 4.28 26.13 39.35
N GLY A 430 4.07 26.06 38.04
CA GLY A 430 3.08 25.13 37.47
C GLY A 430 3.41 23.64 37.73
N GLU A 431 2.37 22.82 37.92
CA GLU A 431 2.49 21.38 38.23
C GLU A 431 3.24 20.61 37.12
N ARG A 432 2.98 20.97 35.85
CA ARG A 432 3.66 20.39 34.68
C ARG A 432 5.13 20.78 34.60
N VAL A 433 5.51 21.96 35.10
CA VAL A 433 6.90 22.42 35.19
C VAL A 433 7.63 21.62 36.26
N LEU A 434 7.03 21.44 37.44
CA LEU A 434 7.57 20.56 38.49
C LEU A 434 7.78 19.12 38.00
N SER A 435 6.75 18.53 37.38
CA SER A 435 6.82 17.18 36.78
C SER A 435 7.93 17.07 35.74
N THR A 436 8.12 18.09 34.90
CA THR A 436 9.17 18.12 33.88
C THR A 436 10.57 18.28 34.48
N CYS A 437 10.74 19.10 35.52
CA CYS A 437 11.99 19.21 36.27
C CYS A 437 12.37 17.89 36.94
N ILE A 438 11.42 17.21 37.58
CA ILE A 438 11.63 15.89 38.18
C ILE A 438 12.08 14.89 37.11
N LYS A 439 11.36 14.81 35.98
CA LYS A 439 11.73 13.93 34.84
C LYS A 439 13.14 14.22 34.32
N ARG A 440 13.52 15.50 34.16
CA ARG A 440 14.87 15.88 33.72
C ARG A 440 15.95 15.52 34.73
N TYR A 441 15.68 15.72 36.00
CA TYR A 441 16.61 15.35 37.06
C TYR A 441 16.88 13.85 37.05
N LEU A 442 15.83 13.03 37.04
CA LEU A 442 15.93 11.58 37.01
C LEU A 442 16.68 11.06 35.76
N LYS A 443 16.46 11.67 34.59
CA LYS A 443 17.20 11.34 33.35
C LYS A 443 18.68 11.70 33.39
N ARG A 444 19.10 12.67 34.22
CA ARG A 444 20.49 13.13 34.34
C ARG A 444 21.30 12.34 35.35
N LEU A 445 20.68 11.42 36.10
CA LEU A 445 21.41 10.62 37.07
C LEU A 445 22.39 9.66 36.36
N PRO A 446 23.64 9.55 36.83
CA PRO A 446 24.64 8.69 36.22
C PRO A 446 24.32 7.19 36.34
N GLN A 447 23.44 6.83 37.28
CA GLN A 447 22.86 5.50 37.42
C GLN A 447 21.33 5.63 37.62
N PRO A 448 20.53 4.72 37.03
CA PRO A 448 19.09 4.70 37.28
C PRO A 448 18.82 4.43 38.78
N LEU A 449 17.89 5.18 39.39
CA LEU A 449 17.52 4.99 40.80
C LEU A 449 16.85 3.64 41.07
N LEU A 450 16.18 3.08 40.06
CA LEU A 450 15.65 1.73 40.10
C LEU A 450 16.70 0.80 39.49
N THR A 451 17.30 -0.04 40.32
CA THR A 451 18.08 -1.18 39.83
C THR A 451 17.14 -2.16 39.14
N PHE A 452 17.64 -2.88 38.12
CA PHE A 452 16.85 -3.85 37.35
C PHE A 452 16.16 -4.91 38.23
N ASP A 453 16.64 -5.11 39.46
CA ASP A 453 16.10 -6.07 40.44
C ASP A 453 14.69 -5.73 40.94
N PHE A 454 14.26 -4.46 40.87
CA PHE A 454 12.94 -4.01 41.37
C PHE A 454 11.90 -3.80 40.27
N VAL A 455 12.27 -3.96 38.99
CA VAL A 455 11.39 -3.72 37.84
C VAL A 455 10.22 -4.73 37.81
N GLU A 456 10.44 -5.99 38.20
CA GLU A 456 9.39 -7.02 38.27
C GLU A 456 8.35 -6.76 39.37
N TYR A 457 8.69 -6.01 40.42
CA TYR A 457 7.79 -5.68 41.53
C TYR A 457 6.90 -4.45 41.27
N LEU A 458 7.24 -3.62 40.28
CA LEU A 458 6.50 -2.39 39.96
C LEU A 458 5.57 -2.54 38.74
N ILE A 459 5.75 -3.60 37.94
CA ILE A 459 4.99 -3.86 36.71
C ILE A 459 3.88 -4.91 36.93
N ASN A 460 3.88 -5.60 38.07
CA ASN A 460 2.76 -6.42 38.55
C ASN A 460 1.91 -5.65 39.56
#